data_AF-W4PC20-F1
#
_entry.id   AF-W4PC20-F1
#
_cell.length_a   1.000
_cell.length_b   1.000
_cell.length_c   1.000
_cell.angle_alpha   90.00
_cell.angle_beta   90.00
_cell.angle_gamma   90.00
#
_symmetry.space_group_name_H-M   'P 1'
#
loop_
_entity.id
_entity.type
_entity.pdbx_description
1 polymer ?
#
loop_
_entity_poly.entity_id
_entity_poly.type
_entity_poly.pdbx_seq_one_letter_code
_entity_poly.pdbx_strand_id
1 'polypeptide(L)' 'MYFRLRYKSNVNIAIESGGEIISALQMLPYPMTFCGNTVQTSYVSGACTHPDFRGKGVMRELLSQAFAGCFTVKCFSAH' A
#
# COMPACT_ATOMS: atom_id res chain seq x y z
N MET A 1 0.06 -16.75 9.85
CA MET A 1 1.51 -16.75 9.52
C MET A 1 1.74 -16.83 8.00
N TYR A 2 1.36 -15.80 7.24
CA TYR A 2 1.72 -15.62 5.80
C TYR A 2 2.28 -14.21 5.51
N PHE A 3 2.03 -13.23 6.39
CA PHE A 3 2.43 -11.83 6.20
C PHE A 3 3.87 -11.50 6.59
N ARG A 4 4.43 -12.16 7.61
CA ARG A 4 5.82 -11.90 8.06
C ARG A 4 6.89 -12.26 7.02
N LEU A 5 6.61 -13.21 6.11
CA LEU A 5 7.60 -13.72 5.14
C LEU A 5 7.75 -12.86 3.88
N ARG A 6 6.76 -12.00 3.57
CA ARG A 6 6.81 -11.09 2.41
C ARG A 6 7.10 -9.66 2.81
N TYR A 7 7.43 -9.42 4.08
CA TYR A 7 7.77 -8.10 4.59
C TYR A 7 9.14 -7.64 4.07
N LYS A 8 9.12 -6.88 2.98
CA LYS A 8 10.24 -6.03 2.59
C LYS A 8 9.90 -4.61 3.05
N SER A 9 10.68 -4.08 3.99
CA SER A 9 10.45 -2.79 4.65
C SER A 9 10.32 -1.60 3.70
N ASN A 10 10.84 -1.70 2.47
CA ASN A 10 10.84 -0.61 1.50
C ASN A 10 9.57 -0.52 0.62
N VAL A 11 8.72 -1.56 0.59
CA VAL A 11 7.53 -1.60 -0.29
C VAL A 11 6.25 -2.00 0.45
N ASN A 12 6.36 -2.39 1.71
CA ASN A 12 5.23 -2.82 2.52
C ASN A 12 4.82 -1.74 3.50
N ILE A 13 3.52 -1.50 3.57
CA ILE A 13 2.91 -0.60 4.54
C ILE A 13 1.99 -1.46 5.41
N ALA A 14 2.09 -1.28 6.72
CA ALA A 14 1.28 -2.01 7.68
C ALA A 14 0.84 -1.09 8.81
N ILE A 15 -0.34 -1.37 9.36
CA ILE A 15 -0.83 -0.81 10.61
C ILE A 15 -0.72 -1.90 11.67
N GLU A 16 -0.07 -1.54 12.78
CA GLU A 16 0.05 -2.37 13.97
C GLU A 16 -0.88 -1.87 15.07
N SER A 17 -1.46 -2.79 15.83
CA SER A 17 -2.24 -2.49 17.04
C SER A 17 -1.94 -3.54 18.09
N GLY A 18 -1.55 -3.12 19.28
CA GLY A 18 -1.25 -4.04 20.39
C GLY A 18 -0.07 -5.01 20.14
N GLY A 19 0.85 -4.66 19.23
CA GLY A 19 1.98 -5.52 18.86
C GLY A 19 1.67 -6.53 17.75
N GLU A 20 0.46 -6.50 17.19
CA GLU A 20 0.06 -7.34 16.04
C GLU A 20 -0.24 -6.50 14.80
N ILE A 21 0.13 -7.01 13.64
CA ILE A 21 -0.19 -6.39 12.35
C ILE A 21 -1.68 -6.64 12.07
N ILE A 22 -2.48 -5.58 12.11
CA ILE A 22 -3.93 -5.67 11.88
C ILE A 22 -4.34 -5.41 10.44
N SER A 23 -3.49 -4.74 9.66
CA SER A 23 -3.69 -4.56 8.22
C SER A 23 -2.36 -4.31 7.53
N ALA A 24 -2.19 -4.83 6.33
CA ALA A 24 -0.97 -4.61 5.55
C ALA A 24 -1.24 -4.67 4.05
N LEU A 25 -0.45 -3.93 3.27
CA LEU A 25 -0.46 -3.91 1.81
C LEU A 25 0.97 -3.69 1.29
N GLN A 26 1.17 -3.99 0.02
CA GLN A 26 2.43 -3.74 -0.68
C GLN A 26 2.17 -2.78 -1.83
N MET A 27 3.04 -1.78 -2.02
CA MET A 27 3.04 -0.94 -3.22
C MET A 27 4.29 -1.25 -4.05
N LEU A 28 4.08 -1.85 -5.21
CA LEU A 28 5.15 -2.22 -6.12
C LEU A 28 5.24 -1.17 -7.23
N PRO A 29 6.40 -0.52 -7.44
CA PRO A 29 6.59 0.40 -8.56
C PRO A 29 6.35 -0.33 -9.89
N TYR A 30 5.48 0.25 -10.71
CA TYR A 30 5.14 -0.27 -12.02
C TYR A 30 4.88 0.92 -12.95
N PRO A 31 5.94 1.55 -13.50
CA PRO A 31 5.77 2.69 -14.41
C PRO A 31 4.96 2.28 -15.64
N MET A 32 4.00 3.12 -16.03
CA MET A 32 3.14 2.88 -17.19
C MET A 32 3.29 4.00 -18.21
N THR A 33 3.24 3.67 -19.50
CA THR A 33 3.24 4.67 -20.56
C THR A 33 1.82 5.13 -20.84
N PHE A 34 1.55 6.42 -20.69
CA PHE A 34 0.27 7.03 -21.00
C PHE A 34 0.50 8.24 -21.92
N CYS A 35 -0.17 8.27 -23.08
CA CYS A 35 -0.02 9.32 -24.10
C CYS A 35 1.44 9.62 -24.51
N GLY A 36 2.30 8.58 -24.55
CA GLY A 36 3.72 8.72 -24.90
C GLY A 36 4.63 9.19 -23.74
N ASN A 37 4.06 9.47 -22.55
CA ASN A 37 4.81 9.83 -21.36
C ASN A 37 4.89 8.66 -20.37
N THR A 38 6.03 8.47 -19.71
CA THR A 38 6.16 7.52 -18.62
C THR A 38 5.58 8.12 -17.35
N VAL A 39 4.47 7.55 -16.89
CA VAL A 39 3.83 7.88 -15.61
C VAL A 39 4.35 6.91 -14.57
N GLN A 40 4.94 7.44 -13.50
CA GLN A 40 5.27 6.64 -12.34
C GLN A 40 3.97 6.21 -11.67
N THR A 41 3.70 4.91 -11.68
CA THR A 41 2.54 4.31 -11.04
C THR A 41 3.00 3.19 -10.13
N SER A 42 2.18 2.87 -9.12
CA SER A 42 2.45 1.76 -8.21
C SER A 42 1.24 0.85 -8.14
N TYR A 43 1.48 -0.44 -8.18
CA TYR A 43 0.44 -1.46 -8.04
C TYR A 43 0.30 -1.88 -6.58
N VAL A 44 -0.92 -1.79 -6.05
CA VAL A 44 -1.24 -2.28 -4.70
C VAL A 44 -1.44 -3.79 -4.76
N SER A 45 -0.62 -4.53 -4.03
CA SER A 45 -0.67 -5.99 -3.93
C SER A 45 -0.73 -6.45 -2.49
N GLY A 46 -1.29 -7.65 -2.27
CA GLY A 46 -1.31 -8.26 -0.94
C GLY A 46 -2.00 -7.39 0.11
N ALA A 47 -3.10 -6.72 -0.24
CA ALA A 47 -3.91 -6.00 0.73
C ALA A 47 -4.66 -7.00 1.62
N CYS A 48 -4.35 -7.04 2.91
CA CYS A 48 -5.08 -7.83 3.87
C CYS A 48 -5.42 -7.02 5.13
N THR A 49 -6.51 -7.41 5.77
CA THR A 49 -6.92 -6.90 7.08
C THR A 49 -7.33 -8.09 7.94
N HIS A 50 -6.90 -8.06 9.20
CA HIS A 50 -7.28 -9.01 10.22
C HIS A 50 -8.82 -9.10 10.30
N PRO A 51 -9.41 -10.31 10.34
CA PRO A 51 -10.85 -10.50 10.32
C PRO A 51 -11.60 -9.62 11.33
N ASP A 52 -11.09 -9.54 12.56
CA ASP A 52 -11.70 -8.78 13.67
C ASP A 52 -11.67 -7.25 13.47
N PHE A 53 -10.90 -6.78 12.50
CA PHE A 53 -10.73 -5.37 12.16
C PHE A 53 -11.33 -5.01 10.80
N ARG A 54 -11.97 -5.97 10.11
CA ARG A 54 -12.72 -5.70 8.87
C ARG A 54 -13.94 -4.81 9.16
N GLY A 55 -14.29 -3.97 8.19
CA GLY A 55 -15.41 -3.03 8.32
C GLY A 55 -15.15 -1.82 9.24
N LYS A 56 -14.02 -1.79 9.97
CA LYS A 56 -13.64 -0.68 10.85
C LYS A 56 -12.85 0.44 10.15
N GLY A 57 -12.67 0.34 8.83
CA GLY A 57 -11.96 1.36 8.04
C GLY A 57 -10.44 1.29 8.05
N VAL A 58 -9.83 0.29 8.71
CA VAL A 58 -8.36 0.17 8.83
C VAL A 58 -7.65 0.12 7.47
N MET A 59 -8.19 -0.62 6.50
CA MET A 59 -7.62 -0.66 5.13
C MET A 59 -7.74 0.69 4.42
N ARG A 60 -8.79 1.47 4.68
CA ARG A 60 -8.96 2.81 4.09
C ARG A 60 -7.88 3.75 4.61
N GLU A 61 -7.59 3.67 5.91
CA GLU A 61 -6.51 4.43 6.53
C GLU A 61 -5.15 4.01 5.96
N LEU A 62 -4.91 2.69 5.85
CA LEU A 62 -3.68 2.15 5.28
C LEU A 62 -3.46 2.61 3.83
N LEU A 63 -4.51 2.60 3.01
CA LEU A 63 -4.48 3.12 1.65
C LEU A 63 -4.22 4.62 1.62
N SER A 64 -4.81 5.40 2.52
CA SER A 64 -4.55 6.83 2.62
C SER A 64 -3.08 7.12 2.95
N GLN A 65 -2.47 6.35 3.86
CA GLN A 65 -1.04 6.44 4.17
C GLN A 65 -0.19 6.05 2.96
N ALA A 66 -0.62 5.01 2.22
CA ALA A 66 0.04 4.55 1.01
C ALA A 66 0.02 5.64 -0.09
N PHE A 67 -1.13 6.25 -0.35
CA PHE A 67 -1.26 7.36 -1.30
C PHE A 67 -0.43 8.57 -0.86
N ALA A 68 -0.47 8.94 0.43
CA ALA A 68 0.35 10.02 0.97
C ALA A 68 1.86 9.78 0.75
N GLY A 69 2.34 8.56 0.97
CA GLY A 69 3.72 8.19 0.67
C GLY A 69 4.04 8.23 -0.83
N CYS A 70 3.08 7.85 -1.68
CA CYS A 70 3.20 7.86 -3.14
C CYS A 70 3.43 9.27 -3.72
N PHE A 71 2.86 10.32 -3.10
CA PHE A 71 3.12 11.72 -3.48
C PHE A 71 4.58 12.14 -3.23
N THR A 72 5.22 11.63 -2.18
CA THR A 72 6.64 11.89 -1.90
C THR A 72 7.55 11.23 -2.94
N VAL A 73 7.10 10.12 -3.55
CA VAL A 73 7.81 9.38 -4.61
C VAL A 73 7.26 9.71 -6.01
N LYS A 74 6.93 10.97 -6.32
CA LYS A 74 6.59 11.48 -7.67
C LYS A 74 5.75 10.52 -8.55
N CYS A 75 4.72 9.87 -8.00
CA CYS A 75 3.69 9.23 -8.83
C CYS A 75 2.62 10.27 -9.12
N PHE A 76 2.58 10.75 -10.36
CA PHE A 76 1.63 11.77 -10.79
C PHE A 76 0.22 11.17 -10.83
N SER A 77 -0.70 11.72 -10.03
CA SER A 77 -2.13 11.48 -10.19
C SER A 77 -2.56 12.11 -11.51
N ALA A 78 -3.13 11.32 -12.41
CA ALA A 78 -3.70 11.83 -13.65
C ALA A 78 -4.88 12.76 -13.30
N HIS A 79 -4.69 14.06 -13.55
CA HIS A 79 -5.74 15.07 -13.59
C HIS A 79 -6.11 15.34 -15.04
#